data_AF-A0A1A0LCM9-F1
#
_entry.id   AF-A0A1A0LCM9-F1
#
_cell.length_a   1.000
_cell.length_b   1.000
_cell.length_c   1.000
_cell.angle_alpha   90.00
_cell.angle_beta   90.00
_cell.angle_gamma   90.00
#
_symmetry.space_group_name_H-M   'P 1'
#
loop_
_entity.id
_entity.type
_entity.pdbx_description
1 polymer ?
#
loop_
_entity_poly.entity_id
_entity_poly.type
_entity_poly.pdbx_seq_one_letter_code
_entity_poly.pdbx_strand_id
1 'polypeptide(L)'
;MTTAPVRRETTTPDLISAFPFPFVDDIYRYSTNVEPANQQVTTPAGQWGDSIVVIDSEYRSELAERAAVLDADPTRRAVLPHMRPAAWDALMTMLRELAHAYPDAMHLTSVGHAEWHWRNDLLDDERTFRYGDEASLGDDPLHYLSTQVQEDIALLDQRDDQLFVDAGVITFAADWSFGFDVGMSFLEIHGPVPRVRKMGVITRAHEFLKRLQPHEPYRRTNWTMTIGRRLDVSTERYPEWGPDREMIQHVDDAEFGRLVHLRVEVQHLIRLPDSGAIMFVIRTYLLPLEALATVEPWRARAAEVFAELPDDMADYKGIIKYRTRASEWLRKHADPQVSTDDNCTPTTKPDTTQGIAEATHGLPDWPSRPPGVDAAGSEFLIVAAGAADETAHTARAWVRTAESIGPTRLLVLDSLTHDDDRTTLVDALAATHTGARILVTGGQYDVLTALALARKSGAIADELSAFVTDTTDLPVYCAHCRDTFRGVGAPGGVVECPGCARRLEIHEHHSASRGSFLASAVDARDLEALS
;
A
#
# COMPACT_ATOMS: atom_id res chain seq x y z
N MET A 1 -4.91 21.71 16.64
CA MET A 1 -5.41 21.01 17.83
C MET A 1 -5.12 19.53 17.67
N THR A 2 -3.92 19.12 18.06
CA THR A 2 -3.50 17.72 18.12
C THR A 2 -4.33 17.03 19.19
N THR A 3 -5.22 16.13 18.80
CA THR A 3 -5.91 15.25 19.72
C THR A 3 -4.86 14.38 20.40
N ALA A 4 -4.59 14.66 21.68
CA ALA A 4 -3.97 13.68 22.56
C ALA A 4 -4.71 12.34 22.40
N PRO A 5 -4.02 11.18 22.45
CA PRO A 5 -4.68 9.89 22.30
C PRO A 5 -5.85 9.82 23.28
N VAL A 6 -7.07 9.71 22.75
CA VAL A 6 -8.29 9.72 23.55
C VAL A 6 -8.22 8.54 24.51
N ARG A 7 -8.18 8.83 25.81
CA ARG A 7 -8.28 7.83 26.88
C ARG A 7 -9.63 7.13 26.75
N ARG A 8 -9.64 5.88 26.29
CA ARG A 8 -10.71 4.92 26.61
C ARG A 8 -10.25 4.08 27.80
N GLU A 9 -11.05 4.07 28.86
CA GLU A 9 -10.69 3.41 30.13
C GLU A 9 -10.93 1.90 30.10
N THR A 10 -11.66 1.35 29.12
CA THR A 10 -11.92 -0.09 28.99
C THR A 10 -12.19 -0.50 27.54
N THR A 11 -11.51 -1.55 27.05
CA THR A 11 -11.83 -2.25 25.80
C THR A 11 -13.22 -2.88 25.88
N THR A 12 -14.05 -2.71 24.86
CA THR A 12 -15.38 -3.32 24.82
C THR A 12 -15.28 -4.84 24.61
N PRO A 13 -16.16 -5.67 25.21
CA PRO A 13 -16.04 -7.12 25.14
C PRO A 13 -16.07 -7.73 23.74
N ASP A 14 -16.80 -7.11 22.81
CA ASP A 14 -16.90 -7.55 21.41
C ASP A 14 -15.53 -7.51 20.72
N LEU A 15 -14.73 -6.46 20.97
CA LEU A 15 -13.39 -6.30 20.40
C LEU A 15 -12.40 -7.38 20.83
N ILE A 16 -12.62 -8.01 21.99
CA ILE A 16 -11.83 -9.17 22.43
C ILE A 16 -12.39 -10.44 21.79
N SER A 17 -13.71 -10.67 21.88
CA SER A 17 -14.33 -11.91 21.43
C SER A 17 -14.24 -12.16 19.91
N ALA A 18 -14.23 -11.09 19.12
CA ALA A 18 -14.11 -11.13 17.66
C ALA A 18 -12.69 -10.85 17.16
N PHE A 19 -11.71 -10.69 18.06
CA PHE A 19 -10.35 -10.31 17.65
C PHE A 19 -9.70 -11.43 16.81
N PRO A 20 -9.21 -11.12 15.59
CA PRO A 20 -8.62 -12.09 14.69
C PRO A 20 -7.16 -12.37 15.05
N PHE A 21 -6.89 -12.93 16.23
CA PHE A 21 -5.52 -13.17 16.70
C PHE A 21 -4.68 -13.93 15.64
N PRO A 22 -3.55 -13.37 15.15
CA PRO A 22 -2.97 -13.77 13.87
C PRO A 22 -1.94 -14.89 13.99
N PHE A 23 -1.57 -15.30 15.21
CA PHE A 23 -0.48 -16.25 15.44
C PHE A 23 -1.01 -17.66 15.65
N VAL A 24 -0.69 -18.53 14.69
CA VAL A 24 -1.00 -19.97 14.78
C VAL A 24 0.10 -20.76 15.51
N ASP A 25 1.33 -20.26 15.46
CA ASP A 25 2.54 -20.84 16.08
C ASP A 25 3.32 -19.77 16.86
N ASP A 26 4.25 -20.22 17.70
CA ASP A 26 5.13 -19.35 18.52
C ASP A 26 6.25 -18.68 17.68
N ILE A 27 6.37 -19.06 16.39
CA ILE A 27 7.32 -18.52 15.43
C ILE A 27 6.54 -17.93 14.25
N TYR A 28 6.78 -16.66 13.93
CA TYR A 28 6.19 -16.01 12.76
C TYR A 28 7.17 -15.90 11.60
N ARG A 29 6.76 -16.35 10.41
CA ARG A 29 7.47 -16.17 9.14
C ARG A 29 6.47 -15.79 8.05
N TYR A 30 6.94 -15.11 7.01
CA TYR A 30 6.11 -14.87 5.83
C TYR A 30 5.76 -16.18 5.12
N SER A 31 4.50 -16.32 4.77
CA SER A 31 3.96 -17.43 3.99
C SER A 31 2.83 -16.93 3.10
N THR A 32 2.42 -17.75 2.13
CA THR A 32 1.17 -17.50 1.38
C THR A 32 0.01 -17.96 2.26
N ASN A 33 -0.34 -17.16 3.28
CA ASN A 33 -1.38 -17.46 4.27
C ASN A 33 -2.79 -17.13 3.78
N VAL A 34 -3.13 -17.59 2.58
CA VAL A 34 -4.41 -17.33 1.92
C VAL A 34 -5.31 -18.55 2.06
N GLU A 35 -6.56 -18.34 2.49
CA GLU A 35 -7.58 -19.37 2.67
C GLU A 35 -8.94 -18.90 2.12
N PRO A 36 -9.87 -19.80 1.79
CA PRO A 36 -11.22 -19.39 1.42
C PRO A 36 -11.86 -18.54 2.53
N ALA A 37 -12.54 -17.46 2.14
CA ALA A 37 -13.27 -16.62 3.09
C ALA A 37 -14.56 -17.32 3.58
N ASN A 38 -15.32 -16.65 4.45
CA ASN A 38 -16.57 -17.15 5.05
C ASN A 38 -16.40 -18.47 5.83
N GLN A 39 -15.19 -18.74 6.32
CA GLN A 39 -14.93 -19.83 7.24
C GLN A 39 -14.81 -19.31 8.67
N GLN A 40 -15.62 -19.82 9.58
CA GLN A 40 -15.52 -19.42 10.97
C GLN A 40 -14.22 -19.93 11.62
N VAL A 41 -13.56 -19.06 12.38
CA VAL A 41 -12.37 -19.37 13.18
C VAL A 41 -12.75 -19.24 14.65
N THR A 42 -12.68 -20.33 15.41
CA THR A 42 -12.84 -20.32 16.87
C THR A 42 -11.52 -19.94 17.53
N THR A 43 -11.59 -19.05 18.51
CA THR A 43 -10.47 -18.61 19.33
C THR A 43 -10.76 -18.87 20.81
N PRO A 44 -9.75 -18.82 21.69
CA PRO A 44 -9.97 -18.90 23.14
C PRO A 44 -10.91 -17.84 23.72
N ALA A 45 -11.12 -16.72 23.02
CA ALA A 45 -11.98 -15.62 23.48
C ALA A 45 -13.33 -15.53 22.75
N GLY A 46 -13.52 -16.26 21.66
CA GLY A 46 -14.74 -16.21 20.86
C GLY A 46 -14.55 -16.75 19.45
N GLN A 47 -14.99 -16.01 18.44
CA GLN A 47 -15.00 -16.44 17.05
C GLN A 47 -14.98 -15.25 16.09
N TRP A 48 -14.47 -15.47 14.88
CA TRP A 48 -14.51 -14.47 13.79
C TRP A 48 -14.52 -15.17 12.42
N GLY A 49 -14.75 -14.40 11.35
CA GLY A 49 -14.53 -14.85 9.97
C GLY A 49 -15.68 -15.60 9.30
N ASP A 50 -16.86 -15.65 9.91
CA ASP A 50 -18.08 -16.18 9.31
C ASP A 50 -18.68 -15.26 8.22
N SER A 51 -18.21 -14.03 8.08
CA SER A 51 -18.64 -13.07 7.06
C SER A 51 -17.47 -12.25 6.51
N ILE A 52 -17.63 -11.72 5.29
CA ILE A 52 -16.65 -10.82 4.64
C ILE A 52 -16.61 -9.47 5.37
N VAL A 53 -17.79 -8.92 5.65
CA VAL A 53 -17.98 -7.64 6.35
C VAL A 53 -18.31 -7.90 7.81
N VAL A 54 -17.60 -7.20 8.70
CA VAL A 54 -17.81 -7.29 10.14
C VAL A 54 -17.89 -5.90 10.75
N ILE A 55 -19.07 -5.59 11.28
CA ILE A 55 -19.42 -4.40 12.05
C ILE A 55 -19.26 -4.70 13.53
N ASP A 56 -18.41 -3.92 14.20
CA ASP A 56 -18.23 -3.96 15.65
C ASP A 56 -18.77 -2.69 16.33
N SER A 57 -18.57 -2.60 17.65
CA SER A 57 -18.96 -1.43 18.45
C SER A 57 -18.27 -0.12 18.05
N GLU A 58 -17.25 -0.16 17.18
CA GLU A 58 -16.48 1.00 16.75
C GLU A 58 -16.94 1.56 15.39
N TYR A 59 -17.90 0.90 14.72
CA TYR A 59 -18.40 1.26 13.39
C TYR A 59 -18.57 2.76 13.13
N ARG A 60 -19.42 3.43 13.92
CA ARG A 60 -19.67 4.88 13.76
C ARG A 60 -18.42 5.73 14.02
N SER A 61 -17.57 5.31 14.95
CA SER A 61 -16.35 6.03 15.30
C SER A 61 -15.32 5.94 14.19
N GLU A 62 -15.15 4.75 13.59
CA GLU A 62 -14.20 4.56 12.50
C GLU A 62 -14.66 5.26 11.23
N LEU A 63 -15.96 5.22 10.90
CA LEU A 63 -16.49 5.98 9.77
C LEU A 63 -16.29 7.49 9.93
N ALA A 64 -16.45 8.02 11.15
CA ALA A 64 -16.15 9.43 11.44
C ALA A 64 -14.65 9.74 11.35
N GLU A 65 -13.78 8.84 11.79
CA GLU A 65 -12.33 8.99 11.64
C GLU A 65 -11.92 8.99 10.16
N ARG A 66 -12.49 8.09 9.35
CA ARG A 66 -12.30 8.07 7.89
C ARG A 66 -12.73 9.39 7.24
N ALA A 67 -13.91 9.89 7.58
CA ALA A 67 -14.40 11.16 7.05
C ALA A 67 -13.43 12.30 7.39
N ALA A 68 -12.96 12.38 8.64
CA ALA A 68 -11.98 13.39 9.05
C ALA A 68 -10.63 13.26 8.32
N VAL A 69 -10.17 12.04 8.04
CA VAL A 69 -8.95 11.79 7.25
C VAL A 69 -9.15 12.26 5.80
N LEU A 70 -10.28 11.95 5.17
CA LEU A 70 -10.58 12.37 3.79
C LEU A 70 -10.78 13.87 3.66
N ASP A 71 -11.39 14.52 4.65
CA ASP A 71 -11.53 15.98 4.70
C ASP A 71 -10.17 16.68 4.80
N ALA A 72 -9.25 16.10 5.59
CA ALA A 72 -7.90 16.63 5.75
C ALA A 72 -6.99 16.34 4.56
N ASP A 73 -7.14 15.16 3.94
CA ASP A 73 -6.35 14.70 2.81
C ASP A 73 -7.20 13.91 1.80
N PRO A 74 -7.81 14.60 0.82
CA PRO A 74 -8.63 13.95 -0.21
C PRO A 74 -7.85 12.96 -1.08
N THR A 75 -6.52 13.00 -1.08
CA THR A 75 -5.67 12.10 -1.89
C THR A 75 -5.63 10.66 -1.36
N ARG A 76 -6.21 10.42 -0.17
CA ARG A 76 -6.48 9.07 0.35
C ARG A 76 -7.53 8.31 -0.45
N ARG A 77 -8.23 8.99 -1.34
CA ARG A 77 -9.13 8.42 -2.34
C ARG A 77 -8.63 8.73 -3.74
N ALA A 78 -8.67 7.73 -4.61
CA ALA A 78 -8.40 7.88 -6.03
C ALA A 78 -9.23 6.89 -6.82
N VAL A 79 -9.78 7.31 -7.95
CA VAL A 79 -10.47 6.43 -8.90
C VAL A 79 -10.03 6.87 -10.30
N LEU A 80 -9.13 6.10 -10.93
CA LEU A 80 -8.78 6.39 -12.32
C LEU A 80 -10.01 6.22 -13.24
N PRO A 81 -10.13 6.98 -14.34
CA PRO A 81 -11.36 7.02 -15.13
C PRO A 81 -11.87 5.65 -15.62
N HIS A 82 -10.97 4.72 -15.98
CA HIS A 82 -11.33 3.37 -16.42
C HIS A 82 -11.84 2.47 -15.28
N MET A 83 -11.61 2.85 -14.01
CA MET A 83 -12.04 2.08 -12.83
C MET A 83 -13.44 2.42 -12.33
N ARG A 84 -14.14 3.39 -12.94
CA ARG A 84 -15.52 3.73 -12.53
C ARG A 84 -16.48 2.53 -12.56
N PRO A 85 -16.46 1.62 -13.57
CA PRO A 85 -17.26 0.41 -13.53
C PRO A 85 -16.92 -0.50 -12.33
N ALA A 86 -15.63 -0.64 -12.00
CA ALA A 86 -15.20 -1.43 -10.84
C ALA A 86 -15.64 -0.80 -9.51
N ALA A 87 -15.70 0.52 -9.42
CA ALA A 87 -16.22 1.21 -8.23
C ALA A 87 -17.71 0.94 -7.99
N TRP A 88 -18.53 0.94 -9.06
CA TRP A 88 -19.94 0.55 -9.00
C TRP A 88 -20.14 -0.92 -8.62
N ASP A 89 -19.32 -1.80 -9.20
CA ASP A 89 -19.34 -3.24 -8.93
C ASP A 89 -18.94 -3.55 -7.47
N ALA A 90 -17.92 -2.86 -6.96
CA ALA A 90 -17.52 -2.90 -5.55
C ALA A 90 -18.65 -2.44 -4.62
N LEU A 91 -19.29 -1.31 -4.92
CA LEU A 91 -20.43 -0.79 -4.15
C LEU A 91 -21.54 -1.85 -4.09
N MET A 92 -21.99 -2.36 -5.24
CA MET A 92 -23.07 -3.33 -5.28
C MET A 92 -22.71 -4.66 -4.61
N THR A 93 -21.47 -5.10 -4.72
CA THR A 93 -20.98 -6.32 -4.05
C THR A 93 -21.05 -6.14 -2.53
N MET A 94 -20.49 -5.06 -2.01
CA MET A 94 -20.41 -4.85 -0.56
C MET A 94 -21.75 -4.50 0.08
N LEU A 95 -22.63 -3.74 -0.59
CA LEU A 95 -23.99 -3.50 -0.07
C LEU A 95 -24.81 -4.80 0.03
N ARG A 96 -24.59 -5.77 -0.88
CA ARG A 96 -25.21 -7.10 -0.78
C ARG A 96 -24.65 -7.90 0.39
N GLU A 97 -23.34 -7.88 0.59
CA GLU A 97 -22.70 -8.53 1.75
C GLU A 97 -23.21 -7.94 3.07
N LEU A 98 -23.30 -6.61 3.17
CA LEU A 98 -23.85 -5.93 4.34
C LEU A 98 -25.32 -6.30 4.60
N ALA A 99 -26.18 -6.26 3.58
CA ALA A 99 -27.59 -6.64 3.71
C ALA A 99 -27.76 -8.14 4.06
N HIS A 100 -26.82 -8.99 3.64
CA HIS A 100 -26.84 -10.41 3.97
C HIS A 100 -26.37 -10.68 5.41
N ALA A 101 -25.30 -10.02 5.84
CA ALA A 101 -24.74 -10.17 7.19
C ALA A 101 -25.60 -9.50 8.27
N TYR A 102 -26.28 -8.39 7.94
CA TYR A 102 -27.08 -7.59 8.88
C TYR A 102 -28.53 -7.38 8.39
N PRO A 103 -29.32 -8.45 8.12
CA PRO A 103 -30.62 -8.35 7.46
C PRO A 103 -31.70 -7.63 8.27
N ASP A 104 -31.53 -7.50 9.59
CA ASP A 104 -32.45 -6.79 10.49
C ASP A 104 -32.22 -5.27 10.50
N ALA A 105 -31.09 -4.79 10.00
CA ALA A 105 -30.69 -3.38 10.06
C ALA A 105 -30.30 -2.79 8.70
N MET A 106 -29.95 -3.62 7.72
CA MET A 106 -29.47 -3.19 6.42
C MET A 106 -30.24 -3.87 5.30
N HIS A 107 -30.72 -3.09 4.34
CA HIS A 107 -31.57 -3.56 3.28
C HIS A 107 -31.15 -2.99 1.94
N LEU A 108 -30.98 -3.87 0.95
CA LEU A 108 -30.81 -3.50 -0.44
C LEU A 108 -31.94 -4.14 -1.25
N THR A 109 -32.81 -3.32 -1.82
CA THR A 109 -33.96 -3.78 -2.60
C THR A 109 -33.95 -3.18 -4.00
N SER A 110 -34.33 -3.96 -5.01
CA SER A 110 -34.54 -3.42 -6.36
C SER A 110 -35.94 -2.83 -6.43
N VAL A 111 -36.05 -1.57 -6.86
CA VAL A 111 -37.32 -0.82 -6.94
C VAL A 111 -37.71 -0.46 -8.38
N GLY A 112 -36.86 -0.80 -9.35
CA GLY A 112 -37.07 -0.53 -10.77
C GLY A 112 -35.95 -1.12 -11.63
N HIS A 113 -35.99 -0.83 -12.94
CA HIS A 113 -34.93 -1.28 -13.86
C HIS A 113 -33.61 -0.57 -13.55
N ALA A 114 -32.64 -1.32 -13.05
CA ALA A 114 -31.34 -0.81 -12.60
C ALA A 114 -31.43 0.23 -11.46
N GLU A 115 -32.57 0.32 -10.77
CA GLU A 115 -32.81 1.23 -9.65
C GLU A 115 -32.86 0.43 -8.35
N TRP A 116 -32.12 0.93 -7.36
CA TRP A 116 -31.85 0.28 -6.09
C TRP A 116 -32.18 1.22 -4.95
N HIS A 117 -32.73 0.64 -3.89
CA HIS A 117 -33.00 1.31 -2.64
C HIS A 117 -32.17 0.67 -1.54
N TRP A 118 -31.24 1.44 -0.99
CA TRP A 118 -30.39 1.09 0.14
C TRP A 118 -30.89 1.78 1.41
N ARG A 119 -30.95 1.01 2.50
CA ARG A 119 -31.25 1.51 3.84
C ARG A 119 -30.29 0.90 4.84
N ASN A 120 -29.63 1.75 5.63
CA ASN A 120 -28.75 1.37 6.73
C ASN A 120 -29.25 2.02 8.04
N ASP A 121 -30.01 1.26 8.81
CA ASP A 121 -30.63 1.71 10.07
C ASP A 121 -29.57 2.00 11.15
N LEU A 122 -28.38 1.38 11.04
CA LEU A 122 -27.28 1.64 11.95
C LEU A 122 -26.64 3.01 11.73
N LEU A 123 -26.84 3.64 10.58
CA LEU A 123 -26.31 4.98 10.26
C LEU A 123 -27.38 6.05 10.10
N ASP A 124 -28.67 5.67 10.05
CA ASP A 124 -29.78 6.55 9.63
C ASP A 124 -29.56 7.09 8.20
N ASP A 125 -29.11 6.19 7.32
CA ASP A 125 -28.83 6.49 5.92
C ASP A 125 -29.77 5.71 5.00
N GLU A 126 -30.41 6.44 4.09
CA GLU A 126 -31.37 5.91 3.14
C GLU A 126 -31.16 6.59 1.79
N ARG A 127 -31.01 5.77 0.74
CA ARG A 127 -30.67 6.23 -0.61
C ARG A 127 -31.41 5.42 -1.66
N THR A 128 -31.93 6.10 -2.66
CA THR A 128 -32.39 5.48 -3.90
C THR A 128 -31.51 5.96 -5.03
N PHE A 129 -30.90 5.04 -5.76
CA PHE A 129 -29.94 5.34 -6.81
C PHE A 129 -30.10 4.38 -7.99
N ARG A 130 -29.57 4.78 -9.13
CA ARG A 130 -29.49 3.99 -10.36
C ARG A 130 -28.07 3.52 -10.58
N TYR A 131 -27.88 2.22 -10.78
CA TYR A 131 -26.57 1.63 -11.03
C TYR A 131 -25.93 2.26 -12.28
N GLY A 132 -24.69 2.73 -12.14
CA GLY A 132 -23.94 3.40 -13.20
C GLY A 132 -24.22 4.90 -13.36
N ASP A 133 -25.07 5.49 -12.52
CA ASP A 133 -25.42 6.92 -12.55
C ASP A 133 -25.05 7.61 -11.23
N GLU A 134 -23.85 8.22 -11.19
CA GLU A 134 -23.30 8.90 -10.00
C GLU A 134 -24.17 10.06 -9.53
N ALA A 135 -24.86 10.74 -10.45
CA ALA A 135 -25.74 11.85 -10.10
C ALA A 135 -26.96 11.38 -9.30
N SER A 136 -27.43 10.16 -9.55
CA SER A 136 -28.53 9.55 -8.79
C SER A 136 -28.10 9.11 -7.38
N LEU A 137 -26.82 8.75 -7.19
CA LEU A 137 -26.25 8.43 -5.88
C LEU A 137 -25.94 9.71 -5.08
N GLY A 138 -25.60 10.79 -5.79
CA GLY A 138 -25.17 12.06 -5.21
C GLY A 138 -23.71 12.07 -4.74
N ASP A 139 -22.94 11.05 -5.11
CA ASP A 139 -21.57 10.84 -4.67
C ASP A 139 -20.82 9.89 -5.63
N ASP A 140 -19.50 9.83 -5.50
CA ASP A 140 -18.68 8.78 -6.09
C ASP A 140 -19.01 7.42 -5.43
N PRO A 141 -19.23 6.34 -6.19
CA PRO A 141 -19.65 5.05 -5.65
C PRO A 141 -18.65 4.44 -4.66
N LEU A 142 -17.34 4.64 -4.87
CA LEU A 142 -16.32 4.10 -3.97
C LEU A 142 -16.24 4.90 -2.66
N HIS A 143 -16.39 6.21 -2.74
CA HIS A 143 -16.50 7.09 -1.59
C HIS A 143 -17.74 6.78 -0.76
N TYR A 144 -18.91 6.71 -1.38
CA TYR A 144 -20.13 6.34 -0.69
C TYR A 144 -20.02 4.95 -0.06
N LEU A 145 -19.45 3.97 -0.75
CA LEU A 145 -19.16 2.67 -0.15
C LEU A 145 -18.30 2.81 1.11
N SER A 146 -17.26 3.63 1.07
CA SER A 146 -16.37 3.84 2.22
C SER A 146 -17.06 4.48 3.44
N THR A 147 -18.23 5.10 3.27
CA THR A 147 -19.05 5.59 4.39
C THR A 147 -19.94 4.51 4.99
N GLN A 148 -19.99 3.31 4.41
CA GLN A 148 -20.84 2.20 4.85
C GLN A 148 -20.06 1.03 5.45
N VAL A 149 -18.73 0.96 5.27
CA VAL A 149 -17.90 -0.19 5.68
C VAL A 149 -16.74 0.25 6.57
N GLN A 150 -16.21 -0.61 7.46
CA GLN A 150 -15.05 -0.24 8.30
C GLN A 150 -13.72 -0.44 7.57
N GLU A 151 -13.75 -1.21 6.49
CA GLU A 151 -12.62 -1.61 5.68
C GLU A 151 -12.05 -0.44 4.87
N ASP A 152 -10.73 -0.39 4.74
CA ASP A 152 -10.09 0.29 3.62
C ASP A 152 -10.25 -0.56 2.35
N ILE A 153 -10.35 0.08 1.18
CA ILE A 153 -10.69 -0.58 -0.09
C ILE A 153 -9.65 -0.22 -1.15
N ALA A 154 -9.05 -1.22 -1.80
CA ALA A 154 -8.28 -1.05 -3.03
C ALA A 154 -8.89 -1.90 -4.15
N LEU A 155 -8.93 -1.34 -5.35
CA LEU A 155 -9.39 -2.01 -6.56
C LEU A 155 -8.22 -2.16 -7.52
N LEU A 156 -7.95 -3.41 -7.90
CA LEU A 156 -6.86 -3.76 -8.79
C LEU A 156 -7.41 -4.05 -10.17
N ASP A 157 -6.93 -3.31 -11.16
CA ASP A 157 -7.11 -3.63 -12.57
C ASP A 157 -6.18 -4.78 -12.97
N GLN A 158 -6.64 -5.66 -13.85
CA GLN A 158 -5.85 -6.76 -14.39
C GLN A 158 -5.64 -6.56 -15.89
N ARG A 159 -4.44 -6.09 -16.27
CA ARG A 159 -4.03 -5.86 -17.65
C ARG A 159 -2.57 -6.25 -17.85
N ASP A 160 -2.19 -6.56 -19.08
CA ASP A 160 -0.79 -6.86 -19.46
C ASP A 160 -0.13 -7.93 -18.57
N ASP A 161 -0.92 -8.95 -18.18
CA ASP A 161 -0.50 -10.03 -17.29
C ASP A 161 -0.05 -9.58 -15.88
N GLN A 162 -0.40 -8.36 -15.48
CA GLN A 162 -0.11 -7.73 -14.19
C GLN A 162 -1.40 -7.29 -13.47
N LEU A 163 -1.26 -6.94 -12.20
CA LEU A 163 -2.30 -6.30 -11.39
C LEU A 163 -1.85 -4.89 -11.01
N PHE A 164 -2.71 -3.88 -11.17
CA PHE A 164 -2.40 -2.48 -10.87
C PHE A 164 -3.41 -1.88 -9.90
N VAL A 165 -2.95 -1.20 -8.85
CA VAL A 165 -3.85 -0.50 -7.93
C VAL A 165 -4.26 0.84 -8.54
N ASP A 166 -5.45 0.88 -9.15
CA ASP A 166 -5.90 2.02 -9.96
C ASP A 166 -7.11 2.77 -9.34
N ALA A 167 -7.72 2.19 -8.30
CA ALA A 167 -8.72 2.88 -7.51
C ALA A 167 -8.72 2.40 -6.05
N GLY A 168 -9.23 3.22 -5.14
CA GLY A 168 -9.26 2.90 -3.71
C GLY A 168 -9.65 4.07 -2.81
N VAL A 169 -9.99 3.72 -1.58
CA VAL A 169 -10.13 4.61 -0.42
C VAL A 169 -9.32 3.97 0.72
N ILE A 170 -8.17 4.56 1.04
CA ILE A 170 -7.23 4.03 2.03
C ILE A 170 -6.93 5.11 3.07
N THR A 171 -7.54 4.96 4.24
CA THR A 171 -7.50 5.96 5.31
C THR A 171 -6.81 5.47 6.58
N PHE A 172 -6.70 4.15 6.74
CA PHE A 172 -6.14 3.49 7.90
C PHE A 172 -4.86 2.74 7.53
N ALA A 173 -4.05 3.27 6.61
CA ALA A 173 -2.83 2.63 6.13
C ALA A 173 -1.84 2.30 7.27
N ALA A 174 -1.12 1.19 7.12
CA ALA A 174 -0.06 0.74 8.00
C ALA A 174 1.34 1.10 7.44
N ASP A 175 1.74 2.37 7.56
CA ASP A 175 3.05 2.88 7.11
C ASP A 175 3.30 2.77 5.60
N TRP A 176 2.26 3.02 4.79
CA TRP A 176 2.35 3.13 3.33
C TRP A 176 1.48 4.28 2.81
N SER A 177 1.70 4.69 1.55
CA SER A 177 1.06 5.85 0.92
C SER A 177 0.25 5.45 -0.30
N PHE A 178 -1.08 5.38 -0.14
CA PHE A 178 -1.96 5.08 -1.28
C PHE A 178 -1.84 6.13 -2.39
N GLY A 179 -1.73 7.42 -2.05
CA GLY A 179 -1.58 8.49 -3.05
C GLY A 179 -0.31 8.36 -3.91
N PHE A 180 0.73 7.69 -3.40
CA PHE A 180 1.92 7.33 -4.17
C PHE A 180 1.72 6.05 -4.99
N ASP A 181 1.04 5.06 -4.41
CA ASP A 181 0.88 3.72 -4.98
C ASP A 181 -0.11 3.63 -6.14
N VAL A 182 -0.98 4.64 -6.32
CA VAL A 182 -1.95 4.67 -7.44
C VAL A 182 -1.23 4.55 -8.79
N GLY A 183 -1.66 3.57 -9.59
CA GLY A 183 -1.10 3.22 -10.89
C GLY A 183 0.11 2.29 -10.84
N MET A 184 0.57 1.87 -9.66
CA MET A 184 1.66 0.91 -9.52
C MET A 184 1.15 -0.52 -9.67
N SER A 185 2.00 -1.37 -10.25
CA SER A 185 1.77 -2.80 -10.32
C SER A 185 1.96 -3.48 -8.96
N PHE A 186 1.39 -4.67 -8.80
CA PHE A 186 1.52 -5.50 -7.61
C PHE A 186 2.99 -5.74 -7.23
N LEU A 187 3.87 -5.94 -8.22
CA LEU A 187 5.29 -6.16 -7.98
C LEU A 187 6.02 -4.90 -7.50
N GLU A 188 5.62 -3.73 -7.99
CA GLU A 188 6.19 -2.45 -7.58
C GLU A 188 5.79 -2.07 -6.16
N ILE A 189 4.50 -2.22 -5.81
CA ILE A 189 3.97 -1.93 -4.46
C ILE A 189 4.64 -2.82 -3.41
N HIS A 190 4.88 -4.10 -3.75
CA HIS A 190 5.59 -5.04 -2.89
C HIS A 190 7.13 -4.93 -3.03
N GLY A 191 7.60 -3.87 -3.70
CA GLY A 191 8.99 -3.41 -3.79
C GLY A 191 9.76 -3.51 -2.47
N PRO A 192 9.27 -2.84 -1.41
CA PRO A 192 10.01 -2.67 -0.16
C PRO A 192 10.00 -3.89 0.78
N VAL A 193 9.23 -4.96 0.50
CA VAL A 193 9.02 -6.05 1.47
C VAL A 193 10.25 -6.97 1.56
N PRO A 194 10.92 -7.08 2.73
CA PRO A 194 12.17 -7.83 2.85
C PRO A 194 11.91 -9.35 2.80
N ARG A 195 12.89 -10.11 2.30
CA ARG A 195 12.91 -11.60 2.25
C ARG A 195 11.84 -12.30 1.42
N VAL A 196 10.71 -11.67 1.09
CA VAL A 196 9.56 -12.32 0.43
C VAL A 196 9.89 -12.77 -1.01
N ARG A 197 10.87 -12.13 -1.64
CA ARG A 197 11.36 -12.46 -3.00
C ARG A 197 12.14 -13.77 -3.05
N LYS A 198 13.08 -13.94 -2.12
CA LYS A 198 13.92 -15.15 -2.04
C LYS A 198 13.07 -16.41 -1.87
N MET A 199 11.85 -16.27 -1.34
CA MET A 199 10.90 -17.35 -1.11
C MET A 199 9.87 -17.54 -2.24
N GLY A 200 9.85 -16.68 -3.26
CA GLY A 200 8.89 -16.70 -4.38
C GLY A 200 7.44 -16.44 -3.99
N VAL A 201 7.20 -15.88 -2.80
CA VAL A 201 5.84 -15.71 -2.23
C VAL A 201 5.04 -14.65 -3.00
N ILE A 202 5.66 -13.51 -3.35
CA ILE A 202 5.02 -12.43 -4.13
C ILE A 202 4.58 -12.95 -5.50
N THR A 203 5.45 -13.64 -6.24
CA THR A 203 5.11 -14.18 -7.57
C THR A 203 3.98 -15.20 -7.51
N ARG A 204 3.97 -16.09 -6.51
CA ARG A 204 2.86 -17.04 -6.32
C ARG A 204 1.56 -16.34 -5.96
N ALA A 205 1.61 -15.32 -5.10
CA ALA A 205 0.44 -14.52 -4.76
C ALA A 205 -0.11 -13.78 -5.99
N HIS A 206 0.77 -13.19 -6.80
CA HIS A 206 0.40 -12.52 -8.05
C HIS A 206 -0.34 -13.46 -9.01
N GLU A 207 0.23 -14.65 -9.25
CA GLU A 207 -0.39 -15.66 -10.11
C GLU A 207 -1.71 -16.22 -9.55
N PHE A 208 -1.79 -16.38 -8.23
CA PHE A 208 -3.03 -16.79 -7.56
C PHE A 208 -4.14 -15.74 -7.76
N LEU A 209 -3.84 -14.47 -7.50
CA LEU A 209 -4.80 -13.38 -7.60
C LEU A 209 -5.36 -13.23 -9.02
N LYS A 210 -4.49 -13.34 -10.04
CA LYS A 210 -4.90 -13.30 -11.46
C LYS A 210 -5.90 -14.38 -11.86
N ARG A 211 -5.97 -15.48 -11.10
CA ARG A 211 -6.87 -16.62 -11.35
C ARG A 211 -8.11 -16.63 -10.47
N LEU A 212 -8.23 -15.69 -9.54
CA LEU A 212 -9.38 -15.56 -8.64
C LEU A 212 -10.69 -15.46 -9.43
N GLN A 213 -11.67 -16.29 -9.08
CA GLN A 213 -12.99 -16.34 -9.73
C GLN A 213 -14.04 -15.55 -8.93
N PRO A 214 -15.06 -14.97 -9.59
CA PRO A 214 -16.20 -14.38 -8.89
C PRO A 214 -16.88 -15.40 -7.96
N HIS A 215 -17.43 -14.92 -6.85
CA HIS A 215 -18.12 -15.73 -5.83
C HIS A 215 -17.26 -16.74 -5.06
N GLU A 216 -15.93 -16.72 -5.27
CA GLU A 216 -14.95 -17.49 -4.50
C GLU A 216 -14.01 -16.54 -3.76
N PRO A 217 -14.50 -15.80 -2.74
CA PRO A 217 -13.66 -14.87 -2.00
C PRO A 217 -12.62 -15.64 -1.18
N TYR A 218 -11.42 -15.08 -1.10
CA TYR A 218 -10.36 -15.57 -0.22
C TYR A 218 -10.03 -14.50 0.81
N ARG A 219 -9.36 -14.91 1.88
CA ARG A 219 -8.84 -13.99 2.87
C ARG A 219 -7.46 -14.38 3.36
N ARG A 220 -6.81 -13.44 4.01
CA ARG A 220 -5.57 -13.64 4.76
C ARG A 220 -5.52 -12.68 5.94
N THR A 221 -4.61 -12.94 6.87
CA THR A 221 -4.27 -12.00 7.94
C THR A 221 -2.91 -11.35 7.69
N ASN A 222 -2.80 -10.08 8.04
CA ASN A 222 -1.55 -9.36 8.20
C ASN A 222 -1.51 -8.75 9.59
N TRP A 223 -0.33 -8.43 10.11
CA TRP A 223 -0.22 -7.86 11.45
C TRP A 223 0.98 -6.93 11.60
N THR A 224 0.88 -6.01 12.54
CA THR A 224 1.99 -5.20 13.07
C THR A 224 1.66 -4.79 14.52
N MET A 225 2.44 -3.91 15.14
CA MET A 225 2.04 -3.19 16.35
C MET A 225 1.90 -1.71 16.06
N THR A 226 1.00 -1.06 16.80
CA THR A 226 0.75 0.39 16.70
C THR A 226 0.71 0.99 18.10
N ILE A 227 1.12 2.25 18.22
CA ILE A 227 1.14 2.97 19.49
C ILE A 227 -0.08 3.89 19.54
N GLY A 228 -0.88 3.73 20.59
CA GLY A 228 -2.24 4.25 20.70
C GLY A 228 -3.24 3.50 19.83
N ARG A 229 -4.53 3.77 20.04
CA ARG A 229 -5.62 3.32 19.16
C ARG A 229 -5.71 4.23 17.92
N ARG A 230 -4.65 4.23 17.11
CA ARG A 230 -4.51 5.07 15.91
C ARG A 230 -4.68 4.21 14.66
N LEU A 231 -5.70 4.49 13.85
CA LEU A 231 -5.93 3.77 12.60
C LEU A 231 -5.09 4.33 11.46
N ASP A 232 -5.00 5.65 11.35
CA ASP A 232 -4.19 6.35 10.34
C ASP A 232 -2.72 6.50 10.79
N VAL A 233 -1.91 5.48 10.48
CA VAL A 233 -0.45 5.49 10.62
C VAL A 233 0.22 5.53 9.24
N SER A 234 -0.35 6.34 8.35
CA SER A 234 0.15 6.57 6.99
C SER A 234 1.48 7.32 6.93
N THR A 235 2.23 7.11 5.85
CA THR A 235 3.51 7.79 5.59
C THR A 235 3.38 9.31 5.58
N GLU A 236 2.25 9.81 5.08
CA GLU A 236 1.83 11.22 5.07
C GLU A 236 1.92 11.88 6.44
N ARG A 237 1.50 11.13 7.48
CA ARG A 237 1.40 11.60 8.86
C ARG A 237 2.54 11.11 9.74
N TYR A 238 3.60 10.55 9.14
CA TYR A 238 4.76 10.05 9.86
C TYR A 238 5.25 10.99 10.99
N PRO A 239 5.36 12.33 10.79
CA PRO A 239 5.79 13.22 11.87
C PRO A 239 4.88 13.26 13.12
N GLU A 240 3.63 12.77 13.01
CA GLU A 240 2.62 12.80 14.08
C GLU A 240 2.54 11.48 14.88
N TRP A 241 3.10 10.39 14.36
CA TRP A 241 3.03 9.07 14.99
C TRP A 241 4.39 8.34 15.05
N GLY A 242 5.32 8.63 14.14
CA GLY A 242 6.68 8.08 14.15
C GLY A 242 7.44 8.31 15.46
N PRO A 243 7.38 9.51 16.08
CA PRO A 243 8.05 9.79 17.35
C PRO A 243 7.55 8.92 18.52
N ASP A 244 6.31 8.42 18.44
CA ASP A 244 5.73 7.58 19.48
C ASP A 244 6.56 6.30 19.68
N ARG A 245 7.23 5.80 18.63
CA ARG A 245 8.12 4.62 18.68
C ARG A 245 9.31 4.81 19.63
N GLU A 246 9.77 6.04 19.82
CA GLU A 246 10.80 6.37 20.81
C GLU A 246 10.18 6.60 22.18
N MET A 247 9.12 7.41 22.25
CA MET A 247 8.43 7.75 23.49
C MET A 247 7.97 6.52 24.28
N ILE A 248 7.43 5.51 23.60
CA ILE A 248 6.86 4.31 24.24
C ILE A 248 7.92 3.50 25.01
N GLN A 249 9.20 3.67 24.74
CA GLN A 249 10.27 2.98 25.46
C GLN A 249 10.46 3.55 26.88
N HIS A 250 9.97 4.76 27.16
CA HIS A 250 10.24 5.49 28.40
C HIS A 250 9.02 5.62 29.34
N VAL A 251 7.83 5.21 28.91
CA VAL A 251 6.62 5.19 29.76
C VAL A 251 6.68 4.08 30.80
N ASP A 252 5.83 4.13 31.82
CA ASP A 252 5.70 3.05 32.81
C ASP A 252 4.99 1.80 32.23
N ASP A 253 4.98 0.69 32.98
CA ASP A 253 4.42 -0.59 32.51
C ASP A 253 2.89 -0.52 32.28
N ALA A 254 2.16 0.23 33.10
CA ALA A 254 0.71 0.33 32.96
C ALA A 254 0.34 1.15 31.70
N GLU A 255 1.07 2.23 31.43
CA GLU A 255 0.93 3.01 30.21
C GLU A 255 1.39 2.24 28.97
N PHE A 256 2.47 1.47 29.06
CA PHE A 256 2.95 0.63 27.96
C PHE A 256 1.89 -0.39 27.51
N GLY A 257 1.29 -1.13 28.46
CA GLY A 257 0.25 -2.12 28.18
C GLY A 257 -1.01 -1.53 27.53
N ARG A 258 -1.35 -0.28 27.88
CA ARG A 258 -2.48 0.47 27.31
C ARG A 258 -2.21 1.02 25.92
N LEU A 259 -0.99 1.52 25.69
CA LEU A 259 -0.68 2.23 24.45
C LEU A 259 -0.21 1.29 23.34
N VAL A 260 0.51 0.21 23.64
CA VAL A 260 0.92 -0.73 22.59
C VAL A 260 -0.28 -1.60 22.19
N HIS A 261 -0.66 -1.54 20.93
CA HIS A 261 -1.72 -2.35 20.35
C HIS A 261 -1.15 -3.37 19.38
N LEU A 262 -1.64 -4.61 19.46
CA LEU A 262 -1.53 -5.54 18.34
C LEU A 262 -2.52 -5.09 17.27
N ARG A 263 -1.98 -4.76 16.09
CA ARG A 263 -2.74 -4.37 14.92
C ARG A 263 -2.86 -5.55 13.98
N VAL A 264 -4.07 -5.95 13.64
CA VAL A 264 -4.34 -7.05 12.71
C VAL A 264 -5.21 -6.56 11.56
N GLU A 265 -4.84 -6.94 10.35
CA GLU A 265 -5.65 -6.73 9.17
C GLU A 265 -6.21 -8.06 8.71
N VAL A 266 -7.53 -8.17 8.66
CA VAL A 266 -8.21 -9.24 7.92
C VAL A 266 -8.45 -8.70 6.52
N GLN A 267 -7.80 -9.34 5.55
CA GLN A 267 -7.75 -8.87 4.19
C GLN A 267 -8.53 -9.83 3.29
N HIS A 268 -9.61 -9.36 2.66
CA HIS A 268 -10.36 -10.17 1.70
C HIS A 268 -9.98 -9.82 0.27
N LEU A 269 -9.97 -10.84 -0.57
CA LEU A 269 -9.62 -10.82 -1.98
C LEU A 269 -10.83 -11.33 -2.75
N ILE A 270 -11.47 -10.43 -3.51
CA ILE A 270 -12.76 -10.69 -4.15
C ILE A 270 -12.64 -10.33 -5.63
N ARG A 271 -12.92 -11.28 -6.52
CA ARG A 271 -13.07 -10.96 -7.94
C ARG A 271 -14.46 -10.36 -8.14
N LEU A 272 -14.48 -9.11 -8.60
CA LEU A 272 -15.71 -8.39 -8.88
C LEU A 272 -16.38 -8.95 -10.16
N PRO A 273 -17.66 -9.33 -10.12
CA PRO A 273 -18.32 -10.11 -11.18
C PRO A 273 -18.56 -9.34 -12.49
N ASP A 274 -18.84 -8.04 -12.45
CA ASP A 274 -19.21 -7.26 -13.64
C ASP A 274 -17.97 -6.67 -14.33
N SER A 275 -17.05 -6.13 -13.54
CA SER A 275 -15.84 -5.43 -13.99
C SER A 275 -14.65 -6.36 -14.20
N GLY A 276 -14.64 -7.52 -13.53
CA GLY A 276 -13.49 -8.40 -13.49
C GLY A 276 -12.30 -7.86 -12.71
N ALA A 277 -12.39 -6.69 -12.07
CA ALA A 277 -11.32 -6.18 -11.19
C ALA A 277 -11.21 -7.02 -9.90
N ILE A 278 -10.08 -6.94 -9.20
CA ILE A 278 -9.94 -7.52 -7.87
C ILE A 278 -10.21 -6.44 -6.83
N MET A 279 -11.18 -6.66 -5.96
CA MET A 279 -11.41 -5.87 -4.78
C MET A 279 -10.62 -6.46 -3.61
N PHE A 280 -9.74 -5.64 -3.04
CA PHE A 280 -8.96 -5.91 -1.85
C PHE A 280 -9.51 -5.05 -0.71
N VAL A 281 -10.21 -5.66 0.25
CA VAL A 281 -10.73 -4.96 1.42
C VAL A 281 -9.95 -5.33 2.67
N ILE A 282 -9.61 -4.32 3.46
CA ILE A 282 -8.66 -4.41 4.57
C ILE A 282 -9.37 -3.97 5.85
N ARG A 283 -9.85 -4.94 6.64
CA ARG A 283 -10.45 -4.65 7.95
C ARG A 283 -9.35 -4.59 9.00
N THR A 284 -9.16 -3.43 9.61
CA THR A 284 -8.14 -3.21 10.65
C THR A 284 -8.71 -3.34 12.05
N TYR A 285 -8.13 -4.22 12.85
CA TYR A 285 -8.43 -4.42 14.27
C TYR A 285 -7.25 -3.95 15.13
N LEU A 286 -7.54 -3.30 16.26
CA LEU A 286 -6.55 -2.86 17.25
C LEU A 286 -6.92 -3.40 18.63
N LEU A 287 -6.02 -4.14 19.26
CA LEU A 287 -6.22 -4.64 20.63
C LEU A 287 -5.01 -4.25 21.51
N PRO A 288 -5.19 -3.49 22.60
CA PRO A 288 -4.09 -3.11 23.48
C PRO A 288 -3.51 -4.36 24.18
N LEU A 289 -2.22 -4.33 24.48
CA LEU A 289 -1.54 -5.47 25.12
C LEU A 289 -2.17 -5.84 26.46
N GLU A 290 -2.71 -4.88 27.22
CA GLU A 290 -3.43 -5.17 28.47
C GLU A 290 -4.67 -6.04 28.27
N ALA A 291 -5.42 -5.83 27.19
CA ALA A 291 -6.59 -6.64 26.86
C ALA A 291 -6.18 -7.96 26.20
N LEU A 292 -5.14 -7.95 25.37
CA LEU A 292 -4.57 -9.19 24.81
C LEU A 292 -4.08 -10.12 25.92
N ALA A 293 -3.47 -9.56 26.97
CA ALA A 293 -2.93 -10.31 28.10
C ALA A 293 -4.00 -11.02 28.94
N THR A 294 -5.28 -10.60 28.87
CA THR A 294 -6.36 -11.29 29.58
C THR A 294 -6.72 -12.64 28.95
N VAL A 295 -6.22 -12.92 27.74
CA VAL A 295 -6.43 -14.19 27.04
C VAL A 295 -5.11 -14.96 27.04
N GLU A 296 -4.97 -15.86 28.01
CA GLU A 296 -3.69 -16.51 28.33
C GLU A 296 -2.97 -17.16 27.13
N PRO A 297 -3.64 -17.94 26.24
CA PRO A 297 -2.97 -18.49 25.06
C PRO A 297 -2.46 -17.43 24.07
N TRP A 298 -3.16 -16.28 23.96
CA TRP A 298 -2.74 -15.17 23.09
C TRP A 298 -1.53 -14.46 23.68
N ARG A 299 -1.57 -14.18 24.98
CA ARG A 299 -0.46 -13.57 25.73
C ARG A 299 0.83 -14.36 25.55
N ALA A 300 0.78 -15.67 25.86
CA ALA A 300 1.94 -16.54 25.80
C ALA A 300 2.53 -16.60 24.38
N ARG A 301 1.68 -16.81 23.37
CA ARG A 301 2.15 -16.90 21.98
C ARG A 301 2.70 -15.59 21.44
N ALA A 302 2.04 -14.47 21.73
CA ALA A 302 2.53 -13.16 21.29
C ALA A 302 3.89 -12.83 21.92
N ALA A 303 4.12 -13.22 23.18
CA ALA A 303 5.41 -13.03 23.83
C ALA A 303 6.55 -13.73 23.09
N GLU A 304 6.35 -14.98 22.66
CA GLU A 304 7.35 -15.76 21.92
C GLU A 304 7.56 -15.23 20.51
N VAL A 305 6.48 -14.91 19.80
CA VAL A 305 6.58 -14.33 18.45
C VAL A 305 7.36 -13.02 18.47
N PHE A 306 7.11 -12.14 19.44
CA PHE A 306 7.80 -10.85 19.53
C PHE A 306 9.28 -10.98 19.89
N ALA A 307 9.63 -11.95 20.75
CA ALA A 307 11.00 -12.26 21.12
C ALA A 307 11.80 -12.81 19.94
N GLU A 308 11.21 -13.73 19.17
CA GLU A 308 11.92 -14.48 18.15
C GLU A 308 11.97 -13.78 16.78
N LEU A 309 11.05 -12.84 16.52
CA LEU A 309 10.90 -12.19 15.21
C LEU A 309 12.26 -11.73 14.62
N PRO A 310 12.59 -12.03 13.36
CA PRO A 310 13.84 -11.55 12.76
C PRO A 310 13.91 -10.02 12.71
N ASP A 311 15.10 -9.46 12.92
CA ASP A 311 15.30 -8.01 13.04
C ASP A 311 14.81 -7.22 11.82
N ASP A 312 15.06 -7.70 10.60
CA ASP A 312 14.60 -7.01 9.38
C ASP A 312 13.08 -7.06 9.18
N MET A 313 12.40 -8.12 9.64
CA MET A 313 10.95 -8.16 9.67
C MET A 313 10.38 -7.22 10.74
N ALA A 314 11.05 -7.14 11.88
CA ALA A 314 10.68 -6.20 12.93
C ALA A 314 10.92 -4.74 12.53
N ASP A 315 11.98 -4.48 11.78
CA ASP A 315 12.32 -3.16 11.24
C ASP A 315 11.31 -2.73 10.18
N TYR A 316 11.03 -3.61 9.20
CA TYR A 316 9.98 -3.38 8.19
C TYR A 316 8.60 -3.16 8.81
N LYS A 317 8.25 -3.87 9.89
CA LYS A 317 6.98 -3.65 10.61
C LYS A 317 7.00 -2.38 11.48
N GLY A 318 8.15 -1.73 11.65
CA GLY A 318 8.31 -0.53 12.47
C GLY A 318 8.30 -0.79 13.98
N ILE A 319 8.58 -2.02 14.41
CA ILE A 319 8.46 -2.47 15.81
C ILE A 319 9.81 -2.79 16.47
N ILE A 320 10.92 -2.75 15.71
CA ILE A 320 12.26 -3.14 16.17
C ILE A 320 12.66 -2.49 17.49
N LYS A 321 12.32 -1.21 17.68
CA LYS A 321 12.68 -0.42 18.87
C LYS A 321 12.04 -0.92 20.17
N TYR A 322 10.84 -1.51 20.12
CA TYR A 322 10.05 -1.80 21.33
C TYR A 322 9.51 -3.25 21.40
N ARG A 323 9.78 -4.10 20.40
CA ARG A 323 9.32 -5.51 20.40
C ARG A 323 9.83 -6.32 21.59
N THR A 324 11.07 -6.10 22.01
CA THR A 324 11.67 -6.82 23.13
C THR A 324 10.96 -6.47 24.43
N ARG A 325 10.73 -5.16 24.66
CA ARG A 325 9.94 -4.68 25.80
C ARG A 325 8.52 -5.23 25.77
N ALA A 326 7.88 -5.31 24.60
CA ALA A 326 6.54 -5.89 24.46
C ALA A 326 6.51 -7.38 24.84
N SER A 327 7.51 -8.16 24.41
CA SER A 327 7.65 -9.57 24.82
C SER A 327 7.82 -9.71 26.33
N GLU A 328 8.74 -8.96 26.93
CA GLU A 328 9.01 -8.97 28.37
C GLU A 328 7.78 -8.55 29.19
N TRP A 329 7.07 -7.52 28.72
CA TRP A 329 5.84 -7.05 29.33
C TRP A 329 4.79 -8.16 29.35
N LEU A 330 4.55 -8.84 28.22
CA LEU A 330 3.60 -9.95 28.14
C LEU A 330 4.00 -11.12 29.05
N ARG A 331 5.29 -11.47 29.14
CA ARG A 331 5.79 -12.53 30.04
C ARG A 331 5.56 -12.19 31.51
N LYS A 332 5.77 -10.93 31.91
CA LYS A 332 5.57 -10.46 33.29
C LYS A 332 4.12 -10.44 33.72
N HIS A 333 3.19 -10.23 32.79
CA HIS A 333 1.74 -10.23 33.06
C HIS A 333 1.10 -11.61 32.90
N ALA A 334 1.87 -12.69 33.07
CA ALA A 334 1.35 -14.03 33.21
C ALA A 334 0.47 -14.16 34.47
N ASP A 335 -0.65 -14.87 34.36
CA ASP A 335 -1.42 -15.26 35.55
C ASP A 335 -0.57 -16.22 36.40
N PRO A 336 -0.35 -15.97 37.71
CA PRO A 336 0.42 -16.86 38.59
C PRO A 336 -0.10 -18.31 38.68
N GLN A 337 -1.28 -18.62 38.15
CA GLN A 337 -1.92 -19.94 38.31
C GLN A 337 -1.59 -20.99 37.25
N VAL A 338 -0.84 -20.67 36.19
CA VAL A 338 -0.48 -21.66 35.17
C VAL A 338 1.01 -21.98 35.27
N SER A 339 1.35 -23.01 36.06
CA SER A 339 2.69 -23.59 36.07
C SER A 339 2.95 -24.30 34.75
N THR A 340 4.11 -24.02 34.16
CA THR A 340 4.64 -24.60 32.93
C THR A 340 4.94 -26.09 33.08
N ASP A 341 4.33 -26.93 32.24
CA ASP A 341 4.92 -28.21 31.86
C ASP A 341 6.05 -27.92 30.87
N ASP A 342 7.29 -27.98 31.36
CA ASP A 342 8.51 -27.86 30.57
C ASP A 342 8.69 -29.08 29.66
N ASN A 343 8.57 -28.89 28.34
CA ASN A 343 9.24 -29.75 27.38
C ASN A 343 9.50 -28.99 26.07
N CYS A 344 10.67 -28.34 25.97
CA CYS A 344 11.22 -27.90 24.69
C CYS A 344 12.70 -28.27 24.59
N THR A 345 12.99 -29.19 23.68
CA THR A 345 14.35 -29.63 23.33
C THR A 345 14.95 -28.67 22.30
N PRO A 346 16.21 -28.23 22.43
CA PRO A 346 16.78 -27.26 21.49
C PRO A 346 17.25 -27.94 20.20
N THR A 347 16.85 -27.40 19.06
CA THR A 347 17.41 -27.74 17.74
C THR A 347 18.40 -26.66 17.27
N THR A 348 19.56 -27.13 16.82
CA THR A 348 20.72 -26.34 16.38
C THR A 348 20.53 -25.70 15.00
N LYS A 349 20.98 -24.45 14.87
CA LYS A 349 21.07 -23.67 13.61
C LYS A 349 22.11 -24.26 12.64
N PRO A 350 21.90 -24.11 11.32
CA PRO A 350 22.98 -23.81 10.40
C PRO A 350 22.97 -22.33 10.03
N ASP A 351 24.17 -21.76 10.04
CA ASP A 351 24.53 -20.44 9.56
C ASP A 351 25.07 -20.56 8.14
N THR A 352 24.50 -19.83 7.19
CA THR A 352 25.17 -19.43 5.95
C THR A 352 24.50 -18.17 5.38
N THR A 353 25.11 -17.02 5.61
CA THR A 353 24.91 -15.82 4.79
C THR A 353 26.00 -15.76 3.72
N GLN A 354 25.60 -15.91 2.45
CA GLN A 354 26.37 -15.42 1.32
C GLN A 354 25.50 -14.41 0.58
N GLY A 355 25.97 -13.16 0.57
CA GLY A 355 25.38 -12.07 -0.19
C GLY A 355 25.75 -12.20 -1.66
N ILE A 356 24.74 -12.32 -2.50
CA ILE A 356 24.79 -11.95 -3.91
C ILE A 356 23.94 -10.68 -4.00
N ALA A 357 24.50 -9.61 -4.54
CA ALA A 357 23.73 -8.41 -4.89
C ALA A 357 22.83 -8.77 -6.08
N GLU A 358 21.53 -8.88 -5.84
CA GLU A 358 20.51 -9.21 -6.83
C GLU A 358 19.63 -7.99 -7.11
N ALA A 359 19.06 -7.94 -8.31
CA ALA A 359 18.15 -6.88 -8.74
C ALA A 359 16.94 -6.77 -7.80
N THR A 360 16.79 -5.61 -7.20
CA THR A 360 15.65 -5.24 -6.37
C THR A 360 14.47 -4.93 -7.29
N HIS A 361 13.54 -5.88 -7.52
CA HIS A 361 12.21 -5.56 -8.06
C HIS A 361 11.62 -4.29 -7.37
N GLY A 362 10.87 -3.46 -8.08
CA GLY A 362 10.34 -2.20 -7.54
C GLY A 362 11.36 -1.04 -7.46
N LEU A 363 12.66 -1.29 -7.67
CA LEU A 363 13.63 -0.25 -8.04
C LEU A 363 13.89 -0.31 -9.55
N PRO A 364 14.25 0.83 -10.19
CA PRO A 364 14.72 0.81 -11.57
C PRO A 364 15.99 -0.04 -11.72
N ASP A 365 15.98 -0.98 -12.67
CA ASP A 365 17.16 -1.75 -13.06
C ASP A 365 17.70 -1.21 -14.38
N TRP A 366 18.93 -0.69 -14.35
CA TRP A 366 19.54 -0.03 -15.50
C TRP A 366 20.54 -0.95 -16.19
N PRO A 367 20.43 -1.13 -17.52
CA PRO A 367 21.34 -2.01 -18.25
C PRO A 367 22.76 -1.42 -18.26
N SER A 368 23.77 -2.27 -18.07
CA SER A 368 25.19 -1.85 -18.08
C SER A 368 25.71 -1.32 -19.43
N ARG A 369 24.93 -1.47 -20.50
CA ARG A 369 25.20 -0.96 -21.84
C ARG A 369 23.89 -0.55 -22.51
N PRO A 370 23.90 0.38 -23.47
CA PRO A 370 22.69 0.75 -24.19
C PRO A 370 22.01 -0.46 -24.84
N PRO A 371 20.71 -0.69 -24.59
CA PRO A 371 19.93 -1.72 -25.28
C PRO A 371 19.99 -1.59 -26.80
N GLY A 372 19.81 -2.70 -27.50
CA GLY A 372 19.64 -2.68 -28.96
C GLY A 372 18.32 -2.03 -29.36
N VAL A 373 18.27 -1.45 -30.57
CA VAL A 373 17.02 -0.96 -31.14
C VAL A 373 16.18 -2.16 -31.62
N ASP A 374 14.95 -2.28 -31.12
CA ASP A 374 14.04 -3.33 -31.56
C ASP A 374 13.62 -3.11 -33.01
N ALA A 375 14.01 -4.04 -33.89
CA ALA A 375 13.74 -3.98 -35.32
C ALA A 375 12.27 -4.22 -35.69
N ALA A 376 11.42 -4.64 -34.75
CA ALA A 376 9.98 -4.78 -34.97
C ALA A 376 9.21 -3.45 -34.91
N GLY A 377 9.87 -2.34 -34.53
CA GLY A 377 9.25 -1.02 -34.46
C GLY A 377 8.78 -0.48 -35.82
N SER A 378 7.57 0.11 -35.86
CA SER A 378 7.04 0.79 -37.05
C SER A 378 7.59 2.20 -37.24
N GLU A 379 7.98 2.84 -36.14
CA GLU A 379 8.69 4.13 -36.09
C GLU A 379 9.50 4.25 -34.78
N PHE A 380 10.41 5.22 -34.72
CA PHE A 380 11.35 5.39 -33.61
C PHE A 380 11.35 6.84 -33.10
N LEU A 381 11.07 7.02 -31.81
CA LEU A 381 11.27 8.27 -31.10
C LEU A 381 12.47 8.12 -30.17
N ILE A 382 13.56 8.84 -30.44
CA ILE A 382 14.76 8.82 -29.62
C ILE A 382 14.80 10.12 -28.82
N VAL A 383 14.86 10.02 -27.51
CA VAL A 383 14.90 11.16 -26.58
C VAL A 383 16.26 11.18 -25.90
N ALA A 384 17.01 12.26 -26.11
CA ALA A 384 18.28 12.53 -25.46
C ALA A 384 18.11 13.74 -24.54
N ALA A 385 18.16 13.53 -23.23
CA ALA A 385 17.96 14.58 -22.25
C ALA A 385 19.23 14.78 -21.41
N GLY A 386 19.72 16.02 -21.36
CA GLY A 386 20.93 16.38 -20.62
C GLY A 386 22.18 16.53 -21.49
N ALA A 387 23.23 17.10 -20.88
CA ALA A 387 24.42 17.55 -21.58
C ALA A 387 25.60 16.56 -21.58
N ALA A 388 25.44 15.36 -21.03
CA ALA A 388 26.53 14.40 -20.94
C ALA A 388 26.93 13.86 -22.33
N ASP A 389 28.24 13.73 -22.57
CA ASP A 389 28.76 13.22 -23.85
C ASP A 389 28.26 11.82 -24.17
N GLU A 390 28.07 10.99 -23.13
CA GLU A 390 27.54 9.63 -23.24
C GLU A 390 26.08 9.63 -23.70
N THR A 391 25.26 10.56 -23.22
CA THR A 391 23.86 10.76 -23.68
C THR A 391 23.84 11.00 -25.18
N ALA A 392 24.67 11.94 -25.65
CA ALA A 392 24.77 12.25 -27.08
C ALA A 392 25.37 11.09 -27.89
N HIS A 393 26.34 10.34 -27.33
CA HIS A 393 26.92 9.17 -27.98
C HIS A 393 25.89 8.05 -28.18
N THR A 394 25.15 7.71 -27.13
CA THR A 394 24.10 6.69 -27.13
C THR A 394 22.98 7.05 -28.08
N ALA A 395 22.45 8.27 -28.01
CA ALA A 395 21.41 8.74 -28.91
C ALA A 395 21.83 8.66 -30.38
N ARG A 396 23.05 9.11 -30.72
CA ARG A 396 23.59 8.98 -32.09
C ARG A 396 23.73 7.53 -32.54
N ALA A 397 24.08 6.61 -31.64
CA ALA A 397 24.18 5.20 -31.97
C ALA A 397 22.79 4.61 -32.28
N TRP A 398 21.79 4.89 -31.45
CA TRP A 398 20.41 4.48 -31.70
C TRP A 398 19.84 5.09 -32.97
N VAL A 399 20.06 6.38 -33.25
CA VAL A 399 19.56 7.03 -34.48
C VAL A 399 20.08 6.31 -35.71
N ARG A 400 21.39 6.02 -35.78
CA ARG A 400 21.99 5.31 -36.92
C ARG A 400 21.35 3.93 -37.15
N THR A 401 21.04 3.21 -36.08
CA THR A 401 20.39 1.89 -36.19
C THR A 401 18.92 2.03 -36.56
N ALA A 402 18.18 2.93 -35.91
CA ALA A 402 16.75 3.16 -36.13
C ALA A 402 16.45 3.64 -37.56
N GLU A 403 17.24 4.57 -38.10
CA GLU A 403 17.09 5.07 -39.48
C GLU A 403 17.29 3.98 -40.54
N SER A 404 18.04 2.91 -40.21
CA SER A 404 18.19 1.75 -41.10
C SER A 404 16.96 0.82 -41.11
N ILE A 405 16.06 0.98 -40.13
CA ILE A 405 14.87 0.15 -39.93
C ILE A 405 13.61 0.89 -40.38
N GLY A 406 13.41 2.13 -39.91
CA GLY A 406 12.18 2.88 -40.17
C GLY A 406 12.25 4.38 -39.84
N PRO A 407 11.13 5.10 -40.00
CA PRO A 407 11.03 6.52 -39.69
C PRO A 407 11.51 6.82 -38.27
N THR A 408 12.43 7.79 -38.14
CA THR A 408 13.10 8.10 -36.87
C THR A 408 13.04 9.59 -36.59
N ARG A 409 12.66 9.94 -35.37
CA ARG A 409 12.69 11.30 -34.83
C ARG A 409 13.62 11.34 -33.62
N LEU A 410 14.62 12.22 -33.67
CA LEU A 410 15.44 12.55 -32.52
C LEU A 410 14.90 13.81 -31.84
N LEU A 411 14.72 13.74 -30.53
CA LEU A 411 14.42 14.86 -29.67
C LEU A 411 15.60 15.07 -28.70
N VAL A 412 16.19 16.27 -28.72
CA VAL A 412 17.28 16.67 -27.81
C VAL A 412 16.72 17.71 -26.86
N LEU A 413 16.83 17.44 -25.58
CA LEU A 413 16.29 18.26 -24.49
C LEU A 413 17.42 18.63 -23.54
N ASP A 414 17.36 19.83 -22.98
CA ASP A 414 18.35 20.28 -22.00
C ASP A 414 18.09 19.60 -20.65
N SER A 415 16.84 19.61 -20.19
CA SER A 415 16.42 19.01 -18.92
C SER A 415 14.90 18.95 -18.82
N LEU A 416 14.37 17.81 -18.35
CA LEU A 416 12.95 17.64 -18.03
C LEU A 416 12.57 18.24 -16.66
N THR A 417 13.38 19.15 -16.12
CA THR A 417 12.99 19.97 -14.96
C THR A 417 12.04 21.08 -15.35
N HIS A 418 12.13 21.59 -16.59
CA HIS A 418 11.35 22.72 -17.08
C HIS A 418 10.13 22.29 -17.91
N ASP A 419 9.07 23.10 -17.88
CA ASP A 419 7.82 22.80 -18.58
C ASP A 419 7.96 22.80 -20.11
N ASP A 420 8.82 23.65 -20.67
CA ASP A 420 9.00 23.75 -22.13
C ASP A 420 9.52 22.42 -22.74
N ASP A 421 10.53 21.81 -22.12
CA ASP A 421 11.08 20.52 -22.55
C ASP A 421 10.07 19.39 -22.33
N ARG A 422 9.29 19.43 -21.23
CA ARG A 422 8.22 18.47 -20.96
C ARG A 422 7.12 18.56 -22.01
N THR A 423 6.67 19.77 -22.35
CA THR A 423 5.66 19.99 -23.40
C THR A 423 6.18 19.52 -24.75
N THR A 424 7.44 19.82 -25.09
CA THR A 424 8.05 19.34 -26.33
C THR A 424 8.07 17.81 -26.41
N LEU A 425 8.39 17.13 -25.32
CA LEU A 425 8.33 15.66 -25.24
C LEU A 425 6.89 15.14 -25.37
N VAL A 426 5.92 15.74 -24.67
CA VAL A 426 4.50 15.35 -24.74
C VAL A 426 3.97 15.51 -26.16
N ASP A 427 4.28 16.61 -26.85
CA ASP A 427 3.88 16.84 -28.24
C ASP A 427 4.52 15.81 -29.18
N ALA A 428 5.78 15.42 -28.92
CA ALA A 428 6.44 14.36 -29.68
C ALA A 428 5.78 12.99 -29.46
N LEU A 429 5.43 12.66 -28.22
CA LEU A 429 4.74 11.42 -27.85
C LEU A 429 3.32 11.37 -28.47
N ALA A 430 2.58 12.48 -28.43
CA ALA A 430 1.24 12.56 -29.03
C ALA A 430 1.24 12.39 -30.55
N ALA A 431 2.39 12.64 -31.20
CA ALA A 431 2.58 12.43 -32.63
C ALA A 431 3.06 11.01 -32.99
N THR A 432 3.31 10.14 -32.00
CA THR A 432 3.66 8.73 -32.23
C THR A 432 2.42 7.87 -32.41
N HIS A 433 2.58 6.76 -33.13
CA HIS A 433 1.54 5.81 -33.50
C HIS A 433 1.84 4.43 -32.91
N THR A 434 0.83 3.56 -32.92
CA THR A 434 0.94 2.19 -32.44
C THR A 434 2.10 1.45 -33.12
N GLY A 435 2.93 0.78 -32.31
CA GLY A 435 4.10 0.06 -32.77
C GLY A 435 5.38 0.90 -32.78
N ALA A 436 5.34 2.15 -32.29
CA ALA A 436 6.53 2.95 -32.06
C ALA A 436 7.49 2.30 -31.07
N ARG A 437 8.77 2.64 -31.17
CA ARG A 437 9.78 2.38 -30.15
C ARG A 437 10.29 3.70 -29.62
N ILE A 438 10.15 3.90 -28.32
CA ILE A 438 10.54 5.11 -27.62
C ILE A 438 11.80 4.78 -26.82
N LEU A 439 12.94 5.32 -27.25
CA LEU A 439 14.24 5.10 -26.64
C LEU A 439 14.70 6.35 -25.92
N VAL A 440 14.98 6.26 -24.64
CA VAL A 440 15.33 7.41 -23.79
C VAL A 440 16.73 7.26 -23.22
N THR A 441 17.55 8.30 -23.31
CA THR A 441 18.85 8.35 -22.62
C THR A 441 19.11 9.70 -21.98
N GLY A 442 19.81 9.69 -20.84
CA GLY A 442 20.07 10.85 -20.01
C GLY A 442 20.45 10.47 -18.57
N GLY A 443 20.52 11.45 -17.68
CA GLY A 443 20.61 11.21 -16.24
C GLY A 443 19.33 10.56 -15.69
N GLN A 444 19.41 9.90 -14.54
CA GLN A 444 18.31 9.14 -13.96
C GLN A 444 17.04 9.97 -13.75
N TYR A 445 17.14 11.24 -13.31
CA TYR A 445 15.97 12.10 -13.21
C TYR A 445 15.22 12.25 -14.53
N ASP A 446 15.95 12.58 -15.59
CA ASP A 446 15.36 12.88 -16.89
C ASP A 446 14.79 11.62 -17.54
N VAL A 447 15.53 10.50 -17.45
CA VAL A 447 15.06 9.22 -18.00
C VAL A 447 13.77 8.76 -17.31
N LEU A 448 13.71 8.78 -15.98
CA LEU A 448 12.50 8.37 -15.25
C LEU A 448 11.31 9.29 -15.55
N THR A 449 11.55 10.60 -15.63
CA THR A 449 10.51 11.58 -15.98
C THR A 449 9.98 11.34 -17.39
N ALA A 450 10.86 11.10 -18.38
CA ALA A 450 10.46 10.84 -19.75
C ALA A 450 9.66 9.53 -19.88
N LEU A 451 10.09 8.46 -19.20
CA LEU A 451 9.38 7.18 -19.20
C LEU A 451 7.99 7.31 -18.58
N ALA A 452 7.83 8.07 -17.49
CA ALA A 452 6.52 8.33 -16.90
C ALA A 452 5.61 9.12 -17.84
N LEU A 453 6.15 10.15 -18.54
CA LEU A 453 5.40 10.89 -19.56
C LEU A 453 4.99 9.99 -20.73
N ALA A 454 5.87 9.10 -21.19
CA ALA A 454 5.56 8.15 -22.26
C ALA A 454 4.43 7.20 -21.85
N ARG A 455 4.48 6.62 -20.65
CA ARG A 455 3.41 5.77 -20.11
C ARG A 455 2.08 6.52 -19.98
N LYS A 456 2.13 7.78 -19.51
CA LYS A 456 0.93 8.63 -19.42
C LYS A 456 0.32 8.92 -20.80
N SER A 457 1.14 8.94 -21.85
CA SER A 457 0.70 9.05 -23.25
C SER A 457 0.28 7.71 -23.87
N GLY A 458 0.28 6.62 -23.11
CA GLY A 458 -0.21 5.31 -23.54
C GLY A 458 0.88 4.31 -23.96
N ALA A 459 2.16 4.64 -23.83
CA ALA A 459 3.24 3.71 -24.17
C ALA A 459 3.26 2.51 -23.21
N ILE A 460 3.36 1.30 -23.77
CA ILE A 460 3.50 0.06 -22.99
C ILE A 460 4.97 -0.30 -22.74
N ALA A 461 5.22 -1.23 -21.82
CA ALA A 461 6.58 -1.64 -21.48
C ALA A 461 7.40 -2.11 -22.69
N ASP A 462 6.76 -2.85 -23.61
CA ASP A 462 7.40 -3.38 -24.83
C ASP A 462 7.79 -2.30 -25.85
N GLU A 463 7.24 -1.09 -25.72
CA GLU A 463 7.57 0.05 -26.58
C GLU A 463 8.71 0.91 -26.02
N LEU A 464 9.09 0.70 -24.75
CA LEU A 464 10.00 1.56 -24.01
C LEU A 464 11.38 0.92 -23.86
N SER A 465 12.42 1.69 -24.12
CA SER A 465 13.80 1.32 -23.83
C SER A 465 14.56 2.51 -23.25
N ALA A 466 15.45 2.26 -22.29
CA ALA A 466 16.15 3.33 -21.60
C ALA A 466 17.60 2.99 -21.32
N PHE A 467 18.45 4.03 -21.31
CA PHE A 467 19.83 3.95 -20.86
C PHE A 467 20.19 5.19 -20.03
N VAL A 468 20.49 4.95 -18.76
CA VAL A 468 20.87 6.00 -17.81
C VAL A 468 22.39 6.18 -17.81
N THR A 469 22.85 7.42 -17.96
CA THR A 469 24.28 7.76 -17.95
C THR A 469 24.84 7.97 -16.55
N ASP A 470 24.00 8.40 -15.61
CA ASP A 470 24.37 8.56 -14.21
C ASP A 470 23.13 8.54 -13.30
N THR A 471 23.35 8.20 -12.03
CA THR A 471 22.30 8.07 -11.00
C THR A 471 22.49 9.12 -9.90
N THR A 472 23.05 10.30 -10.24
CA THR A 472 23.40 11.33 -9.25
C THR A 472 22.16 12.03 -8.69
N ASP A 473 21.12 12.13 -9.50
CA ASP A 473 19.84 12.71 -9.16
C ASP A 473 18.67 11.80 -9.52
N LEU A 474 17.51 12.07 -8.92
CA LEU A 474 16.30 11.29 -9.13
C LEU A 474 15.04 12.12 -8.86
N PRO A 475 13.89 11.75 -9.43
CA PRO A 475 12.64 12.44 -9.14
C PRO A 475 12.12 11.96 -7.77
N VAL A 476 11.98 12.90 -6.84
CA VAL A 476 11.58 12.64 -5.44
C VAL A 476 10.15 13.12 -5.25
N TYR A 477 9.25 12.24 -4.85
CA TYR A 477 7.87 12.56 -4.45
C TYR A 477 7.79 12.75 -2.94
N CYS A 478 7.41 13.95 -2.50
CA CYS A 478 7.19 14.21 -1.08
C CYS A 478 5.80 13.73 -0.63
N ALA A 479 5.74 12.79 0.31
CA ALA A 479 4.48 12.32 0.90
C ALA A 479 3.70 13.41 1.66
N HIS A 480 4.33 14.55 1.98
CA HIS A 480 3.70 15.59 2.81
C HIS A 480 3.10 16.75 2.01
N CYS A 481 3.78 17.25 0.97
CA CYS A 481 3.22 18.29 0.09
C CYS A 481 2.75 17.79 -1.27
N ARG A 482 3.05 16.51 -1.59
CA ARG A 482 2.69 15.83 -2.84
C ARG A 482 3.39 16.34 -4.09
N ASP A 483 4.34 17.26 -3.92
CA ASP A 483 5.20 17.70 -5.02
C ASP A 483 6.22 16.63 -5.38
N THR A 484 6.49 16.52 -6.68
CA THR A 484 7.64 15.79 -7.21
C THR A 484 8.70 16.78 -7.67
N PHE A 485 9.95 16.61 -7.23
CA PHE A 485 11.05 17.52 -7.56
C PHE A 485 12.34 16.76 -7.92
N ARG A 486 13.33 17.45 -8.51
CA ARG A 486 14.67 16.89 -8.76
C ARG A 486 15.46 16.89 -7.45
N GLY A 487 15.77 15.71 -6.91
CA GLY A 487 16.62 15.55 -5.73
C GLY A 487 17.98 15.02 -6.10
N VAL A 488 19.05 15.55 -5.50
CA VAL A 488 20.41 15.00 -5.60
C VAL A 488 20.62 14.02 -4.46
N GLY A 489 20.90 12.75 -4.78
CA GLY A 489 21.00 11.69 -3.78
C GLY A 489 20.65 10.33 -4.36
N ALA A 490 20.44 9.37 -3.47
CA ALA A 490 20.06 8.00 -3.80
C ALA A 490 19.02 7.50 -2.78
N PRO A 491 18.28 6.42 -3.07
CA PRO A 491 17.47 5.73 -2.06
C PRO A 491 18.30 5.41 -0.79
N GLY A 492 17.69 5.56 0.39
CA GLY A 492 18.34 5.56 1.70
C GLY A 492 19.02 6.89 2.08
N GLY A 493 19.09 7.85 1.15
CA GLY A 493 19.62 9.19 1.39
C GLY A 493 18.57 10.16 1.95
N VAL A 494 19.04 11.34 2.39
CA VAL A 494 18.18 12.42 2.92
C VAL A 494 18.28 13.65 2.04
N VAL A 495 17.15 14.26 1.71
CA VAL A 495 17.03 15.50 0.91
C VAL A 495 16.09 16.49 1.57
N GLU A 496 16.24 17.78 1.28
CA GLU A 496 15.27 18.80 1.69
C GLU A 496 14.22 19.01 0.59
N CYS A 497 12.95 18.99 0.96
CA CYS A 497 11.86 19.25 0.03
C CYS A 497 11.75 20.75 -0.29
N PRO A 498 11.86 21.17 -1.56
CA PRO A 498 11.73 22.59 -1.91
C PRO A 498 10.32 23.14 -1.68
N GLY A 499 9.29 22.29 -1.67
CA GLY A 499 7.88 22.69 -1.48
C GLY A 499 7.51 22.93 -0.01
N CYS A 500 7.94 22.04 0.90
CA CYS A 500 7.57 22.12 2.32
C CYS A 500 8.74 22.28 3.30
N ALA A 501 9.97 22.42 2.81
CA ALA A 501 11.21 22.56 3.57
C ALA A 501 11.51 21.41 4.56
N ARG A 502 10.78 20.29 4.49
CA ARG A 502 11.03 19.12 5.33
C ARG A 502 12.26 18.37 4.85
N ARG A 503 13.05 17.85 5.79
CA ARG A 503 14.06 16.82 5.52
C ARG A 503 13.35 15.49 5.32
N LEU A 504 13.59 14.85 4.18
CA LEU A 504 12.95 13.62 3.75
C LEU A 504 13.98 12.52 3.54
N GLU A 505 13.68 11.31 3.99
CA GLU A 505 14.36 10.09 3.54
C GLU A 505 13.77 9.68 2.20
N ILE A 506 14.64 9.35 1.25
CA ILE A 506 14.26 8.77 -0.04
C ILE A 506 14.12 7.26 0.16
N HIS A 507 12.91 6.73 0.11
CA HIS A 507 12.65 5.32 0.31
C HIS A 507 13.13 4.49 -0.88
N GLU A 508 13.45 3.22 -0.64
CA GLU A 508 13.65 2.20 -1.68
C GLU A 508 12.31 1.77 -2.32
N HIS A 509 11.49 2.74 -2.70
CA HIS A 509 10.16 2.53 -3.27
C HIS A 509 9.94 3.47 -4.45
N HIS A 510 9.92 2.92 -5.66
CA HIS A 510 9.78 3.67 -6.90
C HIS A 510 8.50 3.29 -7.65
N SER A 511 7.80 4.31 -8.16
CA SER A 511 6.59 4.18 -8.96
C SER A 511 6.91 4.42 -10.43
N ALA A 512 6.79 3.42 -11.31
CA ALA A 512 7.07 3.62 -12.74
C ALA A 512 6.00 4.46 -13.46
N SER A 513 4.76 4.46 -12.96
CA SER A 513 3.67 5.30 -13.48
C SER A 513 3.94 6.79 -13.18
N ARG A 514 4.50 7.09 -12.01
CA ARG A 514 4.87 8.47 -11.62
C ARG A 514 6.28 8.86 -12.05
N GLY A 515 7.17 7.87 -12.24
CA GLY A 515 8.59 8.05 -12.50
C GLY A 515 9.35 8.64 -11.33
N SER A 516 8.92 8.38 -10.09
CA SER A 516 9.52 8.99 -8.90
C SER A 516 9.64 8.02 -7.73
N PHE A 517 10.52 8.37 -6.79
CA PHE A 517 10.73 7.67 -5.54
C PHE A 517 9.92 8.32 -4.42
N LEU A 518 9.33 7.50 -3.56
CA LEU A 518 8.64 7.98 -2.37
C LEU A 518 9.65 8.59 -1.40
N ALA A 519 9.32 9.73 -0.81
CA ALA A 519 10.09 10.32 0.26
C ALA A 519 9.18 10.86 1.37
N SER A 520 9.59 10.63 2.62
CA SER A 520 8.85 11.08 3.80
C SER A 520 9.81 11.59 4.88
N ALA A 521 9.27 12.34 5.84
CA ALA A 521 10.06 13.08 6.80
C ALA A 521 10.87 12.16 7.72
N VAL A 522 12.14 12.50 7.90
CA VAL A 522 13.02 11.84 8.90
C VAL A 522 12.83 12.40 10.31
N ASP A 523 12.43 13.66 10.40
CA ASP A 523 12.36 14.39 11.67
C ASP A 523 10.94 14.34 12.24
N ALA A 524 10.86 13.98 13.53
CA ALA A 524 9.72 14.33 14.38
C ALA A 524 9.46 15.84 14.26
N ARG A 525 8.21 16.30 14.19
CA ARG A 525 7.97 17.74 14.35
C ARG A 525 8.56 18.16 15.71
N ASP A 526 9.36 19.24 15.73
CA ASP A 526 9.54 20.01 16.94
C ASP A 526 8.14 20.46 17.39
N LEU A 527 7.64 19.86 18.47
CA LEU A 527 6.29 20.06 18.99
C LEU A 527 6.01 21.52 19.43
N GLU A 528 7.00 22.41 19.39
CA GLU A 528 6.89 23.82 19.76
C GLU A 528 6.19 24.69 18.70
N ALA A 529 6.11 24.26 17.43
CA ALA A 529 5.59 25.12 16.35
C ALA A 529 4.04 25.18 16.24
N LEU A 530 3.30 24.55 17.15
CA LEU A 530 1.82 24.51 17.12
C LEU A 530 1.14 24.84 18.47
N SER A 531 1.84 25.49 19.39
CA SER A 531 1.24 26.06 20.61
C SER A 531 0.53 27.39 20.35
#